data_AF-A0A9P0CU18-F1
#
_entry.id   AF-A0A9P0CU18-F1
#
_cell.length_a   1.000
_cell.length_b   1.000
_cell.length_c   1.000
_cell.angle_alpha   90.00
_cell.angle_beta   90.00
_cell.angle_gamma   90.00
#
_symmetry.space_group_name_H-M   'P 1'
#
loop_
_entity.id
_entity.type
_entity.pdbx_description
1 polymer ?
#
loop_
_entity_poly.entity_id
_entity_poly.type
_entity_poly.pdbx_seq_one_letter_code
_entity_poly.pdbx_strand_id
1 'polypeptide(L)'
;METSIIPVDEAKSRKRVSDKSKWKKEVTKRTSILRSWHFKFSEAKRFILTKNIKGNVVLKGEAFYNSDVAVARSILKKGKNLSTYNPPDIPKGIPLKPEKLEDIRKLLVRHFGEEWSTRDDVTFYNFENNTGESIENEQEPEQYVFCELREDETNNELRI
;
A
#
# COMPACT_ATOMS: atom_id res chain seq x y z
N MET A 1 55.85 17.36 17.28
CA MET A 1 54.87 16.26 17.22
C MET A 1 53.64 16.82 16.51
N GLU A 2 53.58 16.63 15.20
CA GLU A 2 52.50 17.16 14.37
C GLU A 2 51.28 16.24 14.49
N THR A 3 50.18 16.77 15.02
CA THR A 3 48.89 16.07 15.05
C THR A 3 48.16 16.34 13.74
N SER A 4 48.19 15.36 12.83
CA SER A 4 47.35 15.32 11.64
C SER A 4 45.90 15.08 12.06
N ILE A 5 45.04 16.08 11.85
CA ILE A 5 43.59 15.96 11.99
C ILE A 5 43.05 15.51 10.65
N ILE A 6 42.53 14.27 10.60
CA ILE A 6 41.82 13.72 9.44
C ILE A 6 40.42 14.36 9.41
N PRO A 7 39.96 14.94 8.28
CA PRO A 7 38.62 15.50 8.19
C PRO A 7 37.58 14.37 8.23
N VAL A 8 36.57 14.55 9.09
CA VAL A 8 35.39 13.69 9.15
C VAL A 8 34.65 13.84 7.83
N ASP A 9 34.66 12.78 7.03
CA ASP A 9 33.87 12.67 5.81
C ASP A 9 32.43 13.08 6.11
N GLU A 10 31.96 14.10 5.38
CA GLU A 10 30.56 14.47 5.31
C GLU A 10 29.77 13.22 4.94
N ALA A 11 29.13 12.62 5.94
CA ALA A 11 28.05 11.67 5.73
C ALA A 11 26.98 12.41 4.93
N LYS A 12 27.04 12.28 3.60
CA LYS A 12 25.99 12.70 2.68
C LYS A 12 24.69 12.17 3.24
N SER A 13 23.94 13.07 3.88
CA SER A 13 22.60 12.84 4.34
C SER A 13 21.83 12.37 3.13
N ARG A 14 21.63 11.05 3.04
CA ARG A 14 20.81 10.43 2.01
C ARG A 14 19.41 10.93 2.29
N LYS A 15 19.01 12.02 1.60
CA LYS A 15 17.64 12.52 1.58
C LYS A 15 16.73 11.31 1.35
N ARG A 16 16.06 10.85 2.42
CA ARG A 16 15.06 9.78 2.35
C ARG A 16 13.77 10.39 1.81
N VAL A 17 13.81 10.82 0.55
CA VAL A 17 12.59 11.13 -0.18
C VAL A 17 11.98 9.79 -0.56
N SER A 18 11.16 9.26 0.32
CA SER A 18 10.32 8.12 0.00
C SER A 18 9.19 8.55 -0.88
N ASP A 19 9.53 8.65 -2.14
CA ASP A 19 8.57 9.00 -3.14
C ASP A 19 7.67 7.77 -3.35
N LYS A 20 6.45 7.79 -2.77
CA LYS A 20 5.38 6.80 -3.05
C LYS A 20 5.14 6.67 -4.57
N SER A 21 5.54 7.68 -5.34
CA SER A 21 5.61 7.69 -6.80
C SER A 21 6.61 6.67 -7.37
N LYS A 22 7.78 6.48 -6.75
CA LYS A 22 8.89 5.72 -7.32
C LYS A 22 8.61 4.22 -7.35
N TRP A 23 8.11 3.63 -6.26
CA TRP A 23 7.76 2.20 -6.26
C TRP A 23 6.59 1.92 -7.23
N LYS A 24 5.58 2.81 -7.29
CA LYS A 24 4.48 2.72 -8.25
C LYS A 24 5.00 2.75 -9.70
N LYS A 25 5.89 3.68 -10.02
CA LYS A 25 6.54 3.77 -11.34
C LYS A 25 7.29 2.48 -11.68
N GLU A 26 8.04 1.91 -10.73
CA GLU A 26 8.75 0.63 -10.93
C GLU A 26 7.82 -0.57 -11.15
N VAL A 27 6.68 -0.62 -10.44
CA VAL A 27 5.62 -1.61 -10.68
C VAL A 27 5.05 -1.44 -12.08
N THR A 28 4.58 -0.24 -12.44
CA THR A 28 3.94 0.06 -13.73
C THR A 28 4.86 -0.16 -14.94
N LYS A 29 6.18 -0.03 -14.76
CA LYS A 29 7.16 -0.38 -15.80
C LYS A 29 7.10 -1.87 -16.16
N ARG A 30 6.78 -2.73 -15.20
CA ARG A 30 6.92 -4.19 -15.32
C ARG A 30 5.60 -4.93 -15.40
N THR A 31 4.55 -4.44 -14.78
CA THR A 31 3.20 -5.02 -14.86
C THR A 31 2.46 -4.50 -16.09
N SER A 32 1.62 -5.35 -16.68
CA SER A 32 0.66 -4.92 -17.68
C SER A 32 -0.42 -4.05 -17.05
N ILE A 33 -1.03 -3.18 -17.86
CA ILE A 33 -2.18 -2.39 -17.41
C ILE A 33 -3.37 -3.33 -17.14
N LEU A 34 -4.21 -3.01 -16.15
CA LEU A 34 -5.35 -3.85 -15.75
C LEU A 34 -6.29 -4.17 -16.92
N ARG A 35 -6.49 -3.21 -17.84
CA ARG A 35 -7.35 -3.40 -19.03
C ARG A 35 -6.81 -4.39 -20.06
N SER A 36 -5.49 -4.64 -20.05
CA SER A 36 -4.86 -5.60 -20.96
C SER A 36 -4.70 -6.98 -20.33
N TRP A 37 -5.32 -7.23 -19.18
CA TRP A 37 -5.35 -8.55 -18.59
C TRP A 37 -6.26 -9.45 -19.43
N HIS A 38 -6.01 -10.76 -19.36
CA HIS A 38 -6.74 -11.76 -20.15
C HIS A 38 -8.14 -12.06 -19.60
N PHE A 39 -8.54 -11.38 -18.52
CA PHE A 39 -9.86 -11.43 -17.92
C PHE A 39 -10.20 -10.04 -17.36
N LYS A 40 -11.50 -9.76 -17.19
CA LYS A 40 -11.95 -8.49 -16.62
C LYS A 40 -11.97 -8.59 -15.10
N PHE A 41 -11.28 -7.66 -14.44
CA PHE A 41 -11.16 -7.64 -12.98
C PHE A 41 -12.52 -7.54 -12.28
N SER A 42 -13.46 -6.75 -12.83
CA SER A 42 -14.79 -6.52 -12.26
C SER A 42 -15.72 -7.74 -12.32
N GLU A 43 -15.47 -8.66 -13.26
CA GLU A 43 -16.32 -9.86 -13.45
C GLU A 43 -15.78 -11.06 -12.66
N ALA A 44 -14.55 -10.99 -12.17
CA ALA A 44 -13.92 -12.08 -11.43
C ALA A 44 -14.37 -12.09 -9.96
N LYS A 45 -14.99 -13.20 -9.54
CA LYS A 45 -15.36 -13.45 -8.12
C LYS A 45 -14.23 -14.09 -7.34
N ARG A 46 -13.34 -14.82 -8.03
CA ARG A 46 -12.20 -15.53 -7.44
C ARG A 46 -10.94 -15.27 -8.25
N PHE A 47 -9.84 -15.03 -7.55
CA PHE A 47 -8.51 -14.87 -8.13
C PHE A 47 -7.61 -16.01 -7.67
N ILE A 48 -6.89 -16.63 -8.60
CA ILE A 48 -5.98 -17.72 -8.31
C ILE A 48 -4.60 -17.30 -8.77
N LEU A 49 -3.70 -17.14 -7.80
CA LEU A 49 -2.29 -16.86 -8.02
C LEU A 49 -1.53 -18.17 -7.91
N THR A 50 -0.73 -18.47 -8.93
CA THR A 50 0.08 -19.69 -8.95
C THR A 50 1.49 -19.35 -9.36
N LYS A 51 2.47 -19.99 -8.72
CA LYS A 51 3.86 -19.90 -9.13
C LYS A 51 4.13 -20.96 -10.19
N ASN A 52 4.60 -20.54 -11.36
CA ASN A 52 5.06 -21.46 -12.39
C ASN A 52 6.39 -22.11 -11.98
N ILE A 53 6.75 -23.22 -12.63
CA ILE A 53 8.03 -23.95 -12.48
C ILE A 53 9.23 -23.01 -12.64
N LYS A 54 9.14 -22.02 -13.55
CA LYS A 54 10.17 -20.98 -13.76
C LYS A 54 10.26 -19.92 -12.65
N GLY A 55 9.43 -20.04 -11.61
CA GLY A 55 9.37 -19.11 -10.48
C GLY A 55 8.57 -17.83 -10.71
N ASN A 56 8.03 -17.63 -11.91
CA ASN A 56 7.16 -16.49 -12.22
C ASN A 56 5.74 -16.70 -11.67
N VAL A 57 5.10 -15.61 -11.23
CA VAL A 57 3.69 -15.63 -10.79
C VAL A 57 2.78 -15.47 -12.00
N VAL A 58 1.82 -16.39 -12.12
CA VAL A 58 0.69 -16.31 -13.05
C VAL A 58 -0.59 -16.09 -12.26
N LEU A 59 -1.53 -15.37 -12.87
CA LEU A 59 -2.82 -15.03 -12.30
C LEU A 59 -3.91 -15.54 -13.25
N LYS A 60 -5.00 -16.05 -12.69
CA LYS A 60 -6.29 -16.17 -13.38
C LYS A 60 -7.41 -15.58 -12.53
N GLY A 61 -8.41 -15.01 -13.19
CA GLY A 61 -9.69 -14.65 -12.57
C GLY A 61 -10.79 -15.58 -13.06
N GLU A 62 -11.64 -16.04 -12.15
CA GLU A 62 -12.79 -16.89 -12.41
C GLU A 62 -14.08 -16.10 -12.11
N ALA A 63 -15.07 -16.22 -12.99
CA ALA A 63 -16.36 -15.56 -12.83
C ALA A 63 -17.23 -16.20 -11.72
N PHE A 64 -16.95 -17.45 -11.37
CA PHE A 64 -17.64 -18.20 -10.33
C PHE A 64 -16.65 -18.73 -9.30
N TYR A 65 -17.11 -18.97 -8.06
CA TYR A 65 -16.26 -19.48 -6.99
C TYR A 65 -15.80 -20.93 -7.24
N ASN A 66 -16.68 -21.73 -7.83
CA ASN A 66 -16.55 -23.19 -7.93
C ASN A 66 -16.13 -23.65 -9.33
N SER A 67 -15.67 -22.74 -10.20
CA SER A 67 -15.16 -23.06 -11.53
C SER A 67 -13.64 -22.95 -11.58
N ASP A 68 -13.01 -23.82 -12.38
CA ASP A 68 -11.58 -23.80 -12.68
C ASP A 68 -11.35 -23.90 -14.20
N VAL A 69 -12.07 -23.06 -14.96
CA VAL A 69 -12.06 -23.10 -16.44
C VAL A 69 -11.04 -22.11 -17.01
N ALA A 70 -10.74 -21.02 -16.29
CA ALA A 70 -9.87 -19.97 -16.80
C ALA A 70 -8.40 -20.39 -16.86
N VAL A 71 -7.68 -19.86 -17.85
CA VAL A 71 -6.26 -20.13 -18.07
C VAL A 71 -5.41 -19.08 -17.36
N ALA A 72 -4.50 -19.51 -16.48
CA ALA A 72 -3.57 -18.60 -15.81
C ALA A 72 -2.52 -18.03 -16.77
N ARG A 73 -2.33 -16.71 -16.74
CA ARG A 73 -1.30 -16.01 -17.52
C ARG A 73 -0.50 -15.05 -16.66
N SER A 74 0.69 -14.67 -17.16
CA SER A 74 1.53 -13.68 -16.51
C SER A 74 0.88 -12.30 -16.54
N ILE A 75 0.97 -11.57 -15.43
CA ILE A 75 0.60 -10.15 -15.32
C ILE A 75 1.77 -9.21 -15.64
N LEU A 76 2.95 -9.77 -15.91
CA LEU A 76 4.13 -9.00 -16.27
C LEU A 76 4.12 -8.73 -17.78
N LYS A 77 4.68 -7.59 -18.19
CA LYS A 77 4.94 -7.28 -19.60
C LYS A 77 5.87 -8.34 -20.21
N LYS A 78 5.75 -8.55 -21.51
CA LYS A 78 6.58 -9.51 -22.26
C LYS A 78 8.08 -9.27 -22.01
N GLY A 79 8.81 -10.34 -21.71
CA GLY A 79 10.25 -10.29 -21.44
C GLY A 79 10.64 -9.80 -20.04
N LYS A 80 9.68 -9.54 -19.13
CA LYS A 80 9.96 -9.20 -17.74
C LYS A 80 9.73 -10.41 -16.83
N ASN A 81 10.62 -10.58 -15.85
CA ASN A 81 10.56 -11.64 -14.85
C ASN A 81 10.62 -11.04 -13.44
N LEU A 82 10.00 -11.72 -12.48
CA LEU A 82 10.03 -11.33 -11.05
C LEU A 82 11.44 -11.41 -10.45
N SER A 83 12.31 -12.30 -10.94
CA SER A 83 13.69 -12.42 -10.46
C SER A 83 14.53 -11.16 -10.66
N THR A 84 14.16 -10.33 -11.65
CA THR A 84 14.84 -9.04 -11.92
C THR A 84 14.18 -7.87 -11.19
N TYR A 85 13.18 -8.14 -10.33
CA TYR A 85 12.43 -7.14 -9.61
C TYR A 85 13.23 -6.71 -8.38
N ASN A 86 13.61 -5.44 -8.34
CA ASN A 86 14.29 -4.82 -7.20
C ASN A 86 13.55 -3.51 -6.86
N PRO A 87 12.40 -3.58 -6.18
CA PRO A 87 11.66 -2.39 -5.81
C PRO A 87 12.51 -1.56 -4.83
N PRO A 88 12.45 -0.22 -4.90
CA PRO A 88 13.11 0.62 -3.92
C PRO A 88 12.48 0.39 -2.54
N ASP A 89 13.31 0.44 -1.49
CA ASP A 89 12.83 0.36 -0.11
C ASP A 89 11.80 1.46 0.15
N ILE A 90 10.63 1.06 0.65
CA ILE A 90 9.60 1.96 1.14
C ILE A 90 9.94 2.20 2.61
N PRO A 91 10.13 3.45 3.06
CA PRO A 91 10.38 3.68 4.48
C PRO A 91 9.16 3.26 5.28
N LYS A 92 9.43 2.86 6.50
CA LYS A 92 8.40 2.59 7.48
C LYS A 92 7.95 3.90 8.08
N GLY A 93 6.64 4.07 8.22
CA GLY A 93 6.03 5.27 8.77
C GLY A 93 5.77 6.33 7.71
N ILE A 94 4.56 6.90 7.78
CA ILE A 94 4.25 8.17 7.12
C ILE A 94 4.37 9.21 8.23
N PRO A 95 5.20 10.26 8.07
CA PRO A 95 5.22 11.35 9.03
C PRO A 95 3.81 11.91 9.16
N LEU A 96 3.28 11.90 10.38
CA LEU A 96 1.95 12.42 10.65
C LEU A 96 2.00 13.94 10.60
N LYS A 97 0.96 14.54 10.02
CA LYS A 97 0.76 15.99 10.10
C LYS A 97 0.64 16.41 11.57
N PRO A 98 1.14 17.59 11.96
CA PRO A 98 1.05 18.07 13.34
C PRO A 98 -0.41 18.16 13.83
N GLU A 99 -1.34 18.56 12.94
CA GLU A 99 -2.79 18.63 13.23
C GLU A 99 -3.35 17.27 13.69
N LYS A 100 -2.97 16.20 12.97
CA LYS A 100 -3.43 14.84 13.28
C LYS A 100 -2.82 14.32 14.59
N LEU A 101 -1.59 14.72 14.91
CA LEU A 101 -0.99 14.38 16.20
C LEU A 101 -1.75 15.03 17.35
N GLU A 102 -2.15 16.29 17.21
CA GLU A 102 -2.94 16.98 18.24
C GLU A 102 -4.34 16.36 18.37
N ASP A 103 -4.99 15.98 17.27
CA ASP A 103 -6.28 15.30 17.32
C ASP A 103 -6.19 13.93 18.00
N ILE A 104 -5.14 13.14 17.70
CA ILE A 104 -4.90 11.89 18.41
C ILE A 104 -4.64 12.16 19.89
N ARG A 105 -3.86 13.18 20.25
CA ARG A 105 -3.63 13.57 21.64
C ARG A 105 -4.93 13.89 22.36
N LYS A 106 -5.80 14.71 21.75
CA LYS A 106 -7.13 15.03 22.29
C LYS A 106 -7.99 13.78 22.47
N LEU A 107 -7.97 12.87 21.49
CA LEU A 107 -8.69 11.61 21.55
C LEU A 107 -8.20 10.77 22.74
N LEU A 108 -6.90 10.62 22.92
CA LEU A 108 -6.31 9.84 24.00
C LEU A 108 -6.61 10.46 25.37
N VAL A 109 -6.49 11.78 25.51
CA VAL A 109 -6.86 12.49 26.75
C VAL A 109 -8.35 12.30 27.07
N ARG A 110 -9.23 12.37 26.06
CA ARG A 110 -10.68 12.21 26.25
C ARG A 110 -11.07 10.80 26.70
N HIS A 111 -10.38 9.77 26.23
CA HIS A 111 -10.70 8.37 26.54
C HIS A 111 -9.97 7.83 27.78
N PHE A 112 -8.73 8.27 28.03
CA PHE A 112 -7.85 7.67 29.04
C PHE A 112 -7.40 8.66 30.13
N GLY A 113 -7.76 9.95 30.02
CA GLY A 113 -7.34 11.00 30.94
C GLY A 113 -5.99 11.63 30.58
N GLU A 114 -5.52 12.60 31.37
CA GLU A 114 -4.25 13.31 31.13
C GLU A 114 -3.03 12.39 31.25
N GLU A 115 -3.11 11.37 32.10
CA GLU A 115 -2.03 10.40 32.39
C GLU A 115 -1.93 9.24 31.36
N TRP A 116 -2.52 9.40 30.18
CA TRP A 116 -2.58 8.32 29.18
C TRP A 116 -1.20 7.85 28.72
N SER A 117 -0.19 8.74 28.69
CA SER A 117 1.17 8.44 28.23
C SER A 117 1.94 7.50 29.16
N THR A 118 1.54 7.43 30.43
CA THR A 118 2.21 6.62 31.46
C THR A 118 1.74 5.18 31.44
N ARG A 119 0.64 4.87 30.71
CA ARG A 119 0.03 3.55 30.73
C ARG A 119 0.61 2.63 29.65
N ASP A 120 0.96 1.42 30.05
CA ASP A 120 1.54 0.41 29.16
C ASP A 120 0.60 0.00 28.01
N ASP A 121 -0.72 0.04 28.24
CA ASP A 121 -1.75 -0.32 27.27
C ASP A 121 -1.89 0.68 26.10
N VAL A 122 -1.35 1.91 26.24
CA VAL A 122 -1.43 2.98 25.23
C VAL A 122 -0.06 3.32 24.62
N THR A 123 1.01 2.61 25.01
CA THR A 123 2.40 2.83 24.52
C THR A 123 2.57 2.71 23.01
N PHE A 124 1.68 1.98 22.33
CA PHE A 124 1.64 1.88 20.87
C PHE A 124 1.46 3.24 20.17
N TYR A 125 0.79 4.20 20.83
CA TYR A 125 0.55 5.54 20.30
C TYR A 125 1.68 6.52 20.62
N ASN A 126 2.84 6.06 21.09
CA ASN A 126 3.94 6.97 21.36
C ASN A 126 4.60 7.45 20.04
N PHE A 127 4.22 8.66 19.61
CA PHE A 127 4.63 9.24 18.32
C PHE A 127 5.96 9.98 18.35
N GLU A 128 6.71 9.92 19.45
CA GLU A 128 7.99 10.62 19.65
C GLU A 128 9.05 10.32 18.57
N ASN A 129 8.90 9.23 17.81
CA ASN A 129 9.79 8.86 16.70
C ASN A 129 9.32 9.34 15.30
N ASN A 130 8.24 10.11 15.22
CA ASN A 130 7.59 10.47 13.95
C ASN A 130 8.01 11.86 13.40
N THR A 131 9.14 12.38 13.84
CA THR A 131 9.77 13.66 13.44
C THR A 131 10.40 13.62 12.04
N GLY A 132 9.66 13.09 11.06
CA GLY A 132 9.98 13.30 9.64
C GLY A 132 9.35 14.61 9.17
N GLU A 133 10.11 15.42 8.43
CA GLU A 133 9.57 16.60 7.74
C GLU A 133 8.27 16.26 7.00
N SER A 134 7.21 17.00 7.29
CA SER A 134 5.93 16.89 6.61
C SER A 134 6.12 17.18 5.13
N ILE A 135 5.86 16.18 4.28
CA ILE A 135 5.77 16.40 2.84
C ILE A 135 4.44 17.13 2.61
N GLU A 136 4.51 18.43 2.38
CA GLU A 136 3.39 19.19 1.83
C GLU A 136 3.07 18.62 0.43
N ASN A 137 1.99 17.86 0.31
CA ASN A 137 1.37 17.61 -0.99
C ASN A 137 -0.13 17.30 -0.86
N GLU A 138 -0.86 18.11 -1.63
CA GLU A 138 -2.22 17.97 -2.19
C GLU A 138 -3.37 17.62 -1.24
N GLN A 139 -4.36 18.54 -1.23
CA GLN A 139 -5.70 18.33 -0.68
C GLN A 139 -6.28 17.00 -1.18
N GLU A 140 -6.43 16.07 -0.24
CA GLU A 140 -7.23 14.87 -0.44
C GLU A 140 -8.70 15.30 -0.40
N PRO A 141 -9.49 15.14 -1.49
CA PRO A 141 -10.92 15.39 -1.40
C PRO A 141 -11.53 14.34 -0.46
N GLU A 142 -12.00 14.81 0.70
CA GLU A 142 -12.86 14.03 1.58
C GLU A 142 -14.18 13.75 0.86
N GLN A 143 -14.24 12.65 0.11
CA GLN A 143 -15.49 12.00 -0.23
C GLN A 143 -15.48 10.62 0.42
N TYR A 144 -15.95 10.59 1.66
CA TYR A 144 -16.36 9.38 2.34
C TYR A 144 -17.56 8.78 1.59
N VAL A 145 -17.29 7.86 0.67
CA VAL A 145 -18.33 7.08 -0.01
C VAL A 145 -18.79 6.01 0.97
N PHE A 146 -19.88 6.29 1.68
CA PHE A 146 -20.61 5.29 2.45
C PHE A 146 -21.16 4.23 1.47
N CYS A 147 -20.65 3.00 1.56
CA CYS A 147 -21.18 1.87 0.79
C CYS A 147 -22.53 1.47 1.38
N GLU A 148 -23.63 1.99 0.82
CA GLU A 148 -24.94 1.40 1.06
C GLU A 148 -24.98 -0.01 0.43
N LEU A 149 -25.46 -0.97 1.22
CA LEU A 149 -25.83 -2.30 0.73
C LEU A 149 -26.93 -2.12 -0.32
N ARG A 150 -26.65 -2.47 -1.58
CA ARG A 150 -27.72 -2.69 -2.56
C ARG A 150 -28.45 -3.96 -2.15
N GLU A 151 -29.68 -3.82 -1.69
CA GLU A 151 -30.64 -4.91 -1.68
C GLU A 151 -30.91 -5.23 -3.15
N ASP A 152 -30.37 -6.36 -3.62
CA ASP A 152 -30.71 -6.87 -4.94
C ASP A 152 -32.20 -7.23 -4.92
N GLU A 153 -33.01 -6.46 -5.64
CA GLU A 153 -34.40 -6.80 -5.96
C GLU A 153 -34.40 -8.14 -6.70
N THR A 154 -34.76 -9.20 -6.00
CA THR A 154 -35.19 -10.46 -6.61
C THR A 154 -36.52 -10.24 -7.32
N ASN A 155 -36.52 -9.58 -8.48
CA ASN A 155 -37.66 -9.57 -9.37
C ASN A 155 -37.68 -10.87 -10.18
N ASN A 156 -38.34 -11.83 -9.53
CA ASN A 156 -39.08 -12.97 -10.05
C ASN A 156 -39.51 -12.84 -11.52
N GLU A 157 -38.67 -13.27 -12.46
CA GLU A 157 -39.14 -13.74 -13.78
C GLU A 157 -39.82 -15.10 -13.60
N LEU A 158 -41.07 -15.10 -13.15
CA LEU A 158 -41.99 -16.21 -13.40
C LEU A 158 -42.32 -16.20 -14.89
N ARG A 159 -41.57 -17.03 -15.63
CA ARG A 159 -42.02 -17.61 -16.90
C ARG A 159 -43.32 -18.37 -16.68
N ILE A 160 -44.40 -17.92 -17.31
CA ILE A 160 -45.34 -18.76 -18.07
C ILE A 160 -45.64 -18.01 -19.37
#